data_AF-L0NGC7-F1
#
_entry.id   AF-L0NGC7-F1
#
_cell.length_a   1.000
_cell.length_b   1.000
_cell.length_c   1.000
_cell.angle_alpha   90.00
_cell.angle_beta   90.00
_cell.angle_gamma   90.00
#
_symmetry.space_group_name_H-M   'P 1'
#
loop_
_entity.id
_entity.type
_entity.pdbx_description
1 polymer ?
#
loop_
_entity_poly.entity_id
_entity_poly.type
_entity_poly.pdbx_seq_one_letter_code
_entity_poly.pdbx_strand_id
1 'polypeptide(L)' 'MVSIDMGLSLFPELYVRSEFQGEQNVHLLRVDGWPGSRTIGFFWRRGSVRSEHYRRLAVLGKAAAEGLFK' A
#
# COMPACT_ATOMS: atom_id res chain seq x y z
N MET A 1 -14.30 11.15 5.76
CA MET A 1 -15.55 10.82 5.04
C MET A 1 -16.13 9.51 5.57
N VAL A 2 -15.46 8.38 5.38
CA VAL A 2 -15.95 7.09 5.93
C VAL A 2 -15.90 7.06 7.46
N SER A 3 -14.83 7.56 8.09
CA SER A 3 -14.69 7.62 9.55
C SER A 3 -15.62 8.61 10.28
N ILE A 4 -16.38 9.42 9.53
CA ILE A 4 -17.37 10.38 10.05
C ILE A 4 -18.76 10.05 9.50
N ASP A 5 -18.99 8.77 9.17
CA ASP A 5 -20.28 8.21 8.73
C ASP A 5 -20.90 8.84 7.48
N MET A 6 -20.08 9.46 6.61
CA MET A 6 -20.55 10.07 5.36
C MET A 6 -20.60 9.08 4.18
N GLY A 7 -20.70 7.77 4.44
CA GLY A 7 -20.89 6.73 3.43
C GLY A 7 -19.71 5.75 3.28
N LEU A 8 -19.56 5.19 2.08
CA LEU A 8 -18.59 4.14 1.75
C LEU A 8 -17.54 4.61 0.75
N SER A 9 -16.35 4.00 0.80
CA SER A 9 -15.25 4.28 -0.14
C SER A 9 -14.40 3.04 -0.37
N LEU A 10 -13.73 3.00 -1.52
CA LEU A 10 -12.72 2.00 -1.85
C LEU A 10 -11.35 2.49 -1.44
N PHE A 11 -10.56 1.62 -0.81
CA PHE A 11 -9.20 1.92 -0.37
C PHE A 11 -8.24 0.83 -0.83
N PRO A 12 -6.98 1.17 -1.15
CA PRO A 12 -5.94 0.16 -1.31
C PRO A 12 -5.76 -0.63 -0.02
N GLU A 13 -5.65 -1.96 -0.12
CA GLU A 13 -5.56 -2.84 1.03
C GLU A 13 -4.44 -2.46 2.02
N LEU A 14 -3.26 -2.09 1.51
CA LEU A 14 -2.14 -1.69 2.36
C LEU A 14 -2.41 -0.42 3.16
N TYR A 15 -3.21 0.52 2.63
CA TYR A 15 -3.63 1.72 3.37
C TYR A 15 -4.63 1.35 4.47
N VAL A 16 -5.55 0.44 4.15
CA VAL A 16 -6.51 -0.08 5.14
C VAL A 16 -5.78 -0.72 6.32
N ARG A 17 -4.78 -1.55 6.02
CA ARG A 17 -3.95 -2.22 7.03
C ARG A 17 -3.07 -1.26 7.83
N SER A 18 -2.78 -0.04 7.40
CA SER A 18 -1.99 0.92 8.20
C SER A 18 -2.86 1.84 9.03
N GLU A 19 -3.97 2.34 8.48
CA GLU A 19 -4.75 3.43 9.11
C GLU A 19 -5.97 2.97 9.90
N PHE A 20 -6.52 1.79 9.60
CA PHE A 20 -7.80 1.34 10.20
C PHE A 20 -7.63 0.18 11.18
N GLN A 21 -6.41 -0.17 11.57
CA GLN A 21 -6.20 -1.15 12.63
C GLN A 21 -6.74 -0.60 13.96
N GLY A 22 -7.83 -1.21 14.44
CA GLY A 22 -8.43 -0.87 15.73
C GLY A 22 -9.53 0.20 15.67
N GLU A 23 -9.90 0.68 14.49
CA GLU A 23 -10.94 1.71 14.38
C GLU A 23 -12.34 1.10 14.48
N GLN A 24 -13.09 1.46 15.54
CA GLN A 24 -14.34 0.79 15.88
C GLN A 24 -15.52 1.17 14.96
N ASN A 25 -15.45 2.33 14.31
CA ASN A 25 -16.55 2.88 13.51
C ASN A 25 -16.44 2.58 12.02
N VAL A 26 -15.47 1.76 11.61
CA VAL A 26 -15.27 1.42 10.20
C VAL A 26 -15.34 -0.09 10.00
N HIS A 27 -16.32 -0.53 9.22
CA HIS A 27 -16.44 -1.91 8.82
C HIS A 27 -15.66 -2.16 7.52
N LEU A 28 -14.66 -3.03 7.59
CA LEU A 28 -13.88 -3.43 6.43
C LEU A 28 -14.58 -4.56 5.69
N LEU A 29 -14.95 -4.30 4.43
CA LEU A 29 -15.58 -5.27 3.54
C LEU A 29 -14.62 -5.64 2.41
N ARG A 30 -14.56 -6.93 2.07
CA ARG A 30 -13.83 -7.43 0.90
C ARG A 30 -14.78 -7.49 -0.29
N VAL A 31 -14.31 -7.01 -1.43
CA VAL A 31 -15.02 -7.15 -2.71
C VAL A 31 -14.50 -8.39 -3.42
N ASP A 32 -15.33 -9.43 -3.48
CA ASP A 32 -14.95 -10.68 -4.13
C ASP A 32 -14.84 -10.51 -5.65
N GLY A 33 -13.82 -11.13 -6.24
CA GLY A 33 -13.57 -11.07 -7.69
C GLY A 33 -13.10 -9.71 -8.22
N TRP A 34 -12.67 -8.78 -7.36
CA TRP A 34 -12.20 -7.47 -7.79
C TRP A 34 -10.92 -7.55 -8.65
N PRO A 35 -10.93 -7.07 -9.91
CA PRO A 35 -9.76 -7.17 -10.80
C PRO A 35 -8.76 -6.02 -10.62
N GLY A 36 -9.13 -4.97 -9.87
CA GLY A 36 -8.31 -3.77 -9.75
C GLY A 36 -7.03 -4.04 -8.96
N SER A 37 -5.90 -3.66 -9.55
CA SER A 37 -4.59 -3.71 -8.91
C SER A 37 -3.89 -2.36 -9.01
N ARG A 38 -2.91 -2.13 -8.13
CA ARG A 38 -2.04 -0.95 -8.17
C ARG A 38 -0.60 -1.39 -8.03
N THR A 39 0.23 -0.96 -8.97
CA THR A 39 1.68 -1.17 -8.91
C THR A 39 2.36 -0.03 -8.19
N ILE A 40 3.19 -0.36 -7.21
CA ILE A 40 4.05 0.59 -6.49
C ILE A 40 5.50 0.21 -6.77
N GLY A 41 6.37 1.19 -6.99
CA GLY A 41 7.77 0.95 -7.33
C GLY A 41 8.70 2.06 -6.86
N PHE A 42 9.98 1.73 -6.78
CA PHE A 42 11.04 2.70 -6.52
C PHE A 42 11.52 3.30 -7.84
N PHE A 43 11.57 4.63 -7.91
CA PHE A 43 12.01 5.36 -9.09
C PHE A 43 13.02 6.43 -8.69
N TRP A 44 14.08 6.56 -9.50
CA TRP A 44 15.08 7.61 -9.33
C TRP A 44 15.64 8.04 -10.68
N ARG A 45 16.29 9.20 -10.72
CA ARG A 45 16.94 9.71 -11.93
C ARG A 45 18.11 8.81 -12.32
N ARG A 46 18.21 8.46 -13.61
CA ARG A 46 19.27 7.58 -14.16
C ARG A 46 20.69 8.03 -13.80
N GLY A 47 20.96 9.34 -13.79
CA GLY A 47 22.27 9.92 -13.47
C GLY A 47 22.48 10.23 -11.98
N SER A 48 21.68 9.68 -11.07
CA SER A 48 21.85 9.98 -9.66
C SER A 48 23.16 9.41 -9.13
N VAL A 49 23.97 10.25 -8.46
CA VAL A 49 25.19 9.81 -7.74
C VAL A 49 24.88 8.74 -6.69
N ARG A 50 23.66 8.73 -6.15
CA ARG A 50 23.19 7.75 -5.15
C ARG A 50 22.46 6.54 -5.76
N SER A 51 22.59 6.30 -7.06
CA SER A 51 21.87 5.21 -7.75
C SER A 51 22.09 3.85 -7.09
N GLU A 52 23.30 3.60 -6.59
CA GLU A 52 23.65 2.37 -5.90
C GLU A 52 22.88 2.20 -4.58
N HIS A 53 22.73 3.27 -3.80
CA HIS A 53 21.96 3.26 -2.55
C HIS A 53 20.46 3.09 -2.82
N TYR A 54 19.93 3.76 -3.85
CA TYR A 54 18.53 3.57 -4.25
C TYR A 54 18.25 2.15 -4.71
N ARG A 55 19.22 1.51 -5.39
CA ARG A 55 19.11 0.10 -5.77
C ARG A 55 19.06 -0.80 -4.54
N ARG A 56 19.89 -0.55 -3.52
CA ARG A 56 19.83 -1.28 -2.24
C ARG A 56 18.46 -1.11 -1.56
N LEU A 57 17.94 0.12 -1.50
CA LEU A 57 16.60 0.38 -0.95
C LEU A 57 15.51 -0.36 -1.74
N ALA A 58 15.60 -0.41 -3.07
CA ALA A 58 14.64 -1.14 -3.90
C ALA A 58 14.68 -2.65 -3.63
N VAL A 59 15.87 -3.24 -3.43
CA VAL A 59 16.00 -4.65 -3.03
C VAL A 59 15.37 -4.91 -1.67
N LEU A 60 15.69 -4.06 -0.67
CA LEU A 60 15.11 -4.17 0.67
C LEU A 60 13.58 -4.01 0.65
N GLY A 61 13.08 -3.04 -0.10
CA GLY A 61 11.64 -2.80 -0.25
C GLY A 61 10.93 -3.97 -0.92
N LYS A 62 11.54 -4.61 -1.93
CA LYS A 62 11.00 -5.82 -2.55
C LYS A 62 10.91 -6.96 -1.52
N ALA A 63 12.00 -7.22 -0.78
CA ALA A 63 12.02 -8.26 0.25
C ALA A 63 10.96 -8.01 1.35
N ALA A 64 10.78 -6.75 1.78
CA ALA A 64 9.74 -6.40 2.73
C ALA A 64 8.32 -6.66 2.16
N ALA A 65 8.10 -6.35 0.89
CA ALA A 65 6.80 -6.53 0.23
C ALA A 65 6.39 -8.00 0.06
N GLU A 66 7.34 -8.92 -0.11
CA GLU A 66 7.07 -10.37 -0.22
C GLU A 66 6.35 -10.94 1.02
N GLY A 67 6.47 -10.28 2.18
CA GLY A 67 5.77 -10.67 3.41
C GLY A 67 4.37 -10.06 3.59
N LEU A 68 3.99 -9.05 2.80
CA LEU A 68 2.79 -8.24 3.07
C LEU A 68 1.48 -8.90 2.63
N PHE A 69 1.52 -9.82 1.65
CA PHE A 69 0.33 -10.41 1.04
C PHE A 69 0.14 -11.89 1.37
N LYS A 70 0.70 -12.34 2.50
CA LYS A 70 0.40 -13.67 3.06
C LYS A 70 -0.92 -13.66 3.83
#